data_AF-A0A1C9WBY9-F1
#
_entry.id   AF-A0A1C9WBY9-F1
#
_cell.length_a   1.000
_cell.length_b   1.000
_cell.length_c   1.000
_cell.angle_alpha   90.00
_cell.angle_beta   90.00
_cell.angle_gamma   90.00
#
_symmetry.space_group_name_H-M   'P 1'
#
loop_
_entity.id
_entity.type
_entity.pdbx_description
1 polymer ?
#
loop_
_entity_poly.entity_id
_entity_poly.type
_entity_poly.pdbx_seq_one_letter_code
_entity_poly.pdbx_strand_id
1 'polypeptide(L)'
;MRSFDDIEAPVIERFGSRKALDAELAKPKSKAVLRKVPDDRWLSEASRAVMQAGFNWTVVRKKWSRIEEIFHGFDLHHCAFMPDEGLEDVMKQDGMIRHWAKTKAIRDNATFFFELSRSHNGLGNYFASWEPTSYVENLRALQKGGSRLGGRTGQIFLRRMGVDSPIFSPDMVLALVREGVVLKSPSSKKDLTAVQEALTQWQSESKRSLNEISQILAYSVG
;
A
#
# COMPACT_ATOMS: atom_id res chain seq x y z
N MET A 1 -8.46 -24.50 4.87
CA MET A 1 -7.32 -23.66 5.27
C MET A 1 -6.62 -24.30 6.45
N ARG A 2 -5.30 -24.49 6.38
CA ARG A 2 -4.49 -24.99 7.51
C ARG A 2 -4.34 -23.92 8.60
N SER A 3 -3.90 -24.34 9.79
CA SER A 3 -3.52 -23.40 10.85
C SER A 3 -2.35 -22.54 10.39
N PHE A 4 -2.20 -21.33 10.96
CA PHE A 4 -1.07 -20.49 10.58
C PHE A 4 0.27 -21.11 10.96
N ASP A 5 0.35 -21.84 12.08
CA ASP A 5 1.57 -22.53 12.51
C ASP A 5 2.02 -23.58 11.48
N ASP A 6 1.10 -24.33 10.88
CA ASP A 6 1.41 -25.31 9.82
C ASP A 6 1.91 -24.64 8.53
N ILE A 7 1.45 -23.42 8.24
CA ILE A 7 1.92 -22.64 7.10
C ILE A 7 3.31 -22.08 7.37
N GLU A 8 3.56 -21.69 8.62
CA GLU A 8 4.75 -20.95 9.01
C GLU A 8 5.94 -21.85 9.35
N ALA A 9 5.71 -23.03 9.93
CA ALA A 9 6.74 -24.01 10.26
C ALA A 9 7.74 -24.29 9.11
N PRO A 10 7.31 -24.63 7.87
CA PRO A 10 8.24 -24.86 6.77
C PRO A 10 8.98 -23.58 6.33
N VAL A 11 8.37 -22.40 6.53
CA VAL A 11 9.03 -21.13 6.26
C VAL A 11 10.14 -20.90 7.29
N ILE A 12 9.88 -21.15 8.57
CA ILE A 12 10.91 -21.06 9.63
C ILE A 12 12.10 -21.96 9.30
N GLU A 13 11.85 -23.19 8.89
CA GLU A 13 12.89 -24.16 8.53
C GLU A 13 13.77 -23.63 7.38
N ARG A 14 13.15 -23.07 6.33
CA ARG A 14 13.89 -22.49 5.20
C ARG A 14 14.76 -21.30 5.60
N PHE A 15 14.31 -20.48 6.54
CA PHE A 15 15.10 -19.36 7.08
C PHE A 15 16.05 -19.80 8.20
N GLY A 16 16.06 -21.09 8.57
CA GLY A 16 16.91 -21.69 9.59
C GLY A 16 16.49 -21.45 11.04
N SER A 17 15.71 -20.40 11.33
CA SER A 17 15.13 -20.16 12.66
C SER A 17 14.00 -19.13 12.64
N ARG A 18 13.16 -19.14 13.69
CA ARG A 18 12.13 -18.12 13.93
C ARG A 18 12.73 -16.71 13.96
N LYS A 19 13.88 -16.56 14.64
CA LYS A 19 14.58 -15.28 14.78
C LYS A 19 15.09 -14.75 13.44
N ALA A 20 15.60 -15.63 12.57
CA ALA A 20 16.06 -15.25 11.24
C ALA A 20 14.88 -14.80 10.37
N LEU A 21 13.76 -15.54 10.37
CA LEU A 21 12.54 -15.13 9.69
C LEU A 21 12.04 -13.76 10.18
N ASP A 22 11.94 -13.57 11.50
CA ASP A 22 11.43 -12.32 12.08
C ASP A 22 12.32 -11.10 11.79
N ALA A 23 13.61 -11.30 11.50
CA ALA A 23 14.54 -10.25 11.09
C ALA A 23 14.33 -9.81 9.63
N GLU A 24 13.86 -10.71 8.77
CA GLU A 24 13.59 -10.46 7.35
C GLU A 24 12.19 -9.87 7.10
N LEU A 25 11.23 -10.17 7.99
CA LEU A 25 9.86 -9.69 7.85
C LEU A 25 9.74 -8.19 8.05
N ALA A 26 9.17 -7.49 7.06
CA ALA A 26 8.79 -6.10 7.21
C ALA A 26 7.56 -5.98 8.15
N LYS A 27 7.70 -5.19 9.23
CA LYS A 27 6.64 -4.94 10.22
C LYS A 27 5.97 -3.59 9.99
N PRO A 28 4.69 -3.42 10.35
CA PRO A 28 4.04 -2.12 10.28
C PRO A 28 4.63 -1.17 11.32
N LYS A 29 4.51 0.14 11.07
CA LYS A 29 4.83 1.16 12.07
C LYS A 29 3.72 1.20 13.12
N SER A 30 4.06 1.63 14.33
CA SER A 30 3.04 1.85 15.35
C SER A 30 2.09 2.98 14.95
N LYS A 31 0.84 2.92 15.41
CA LYS A 31 -0.15 3.99 15.19
C LYS A 31 0.37 5.37 15.62
N ALA A 32 1.13 5.44 16.71
CA ALA A 32 1.75 6.69 17.18
C ALA A 32 2.78 7.26 16.21
N VAL A 33 3.53 6.41 15.50
CA VAL A 33 4.46 6.87 14.44
C VAL A 33 3.70 7.32 13.21
N LEU A 34 2.67 6.58 12.78
CA LEU A 34 1.85 6.93 11.61
C LEU A 34 1.18 8.31 11.77
N ARG A 35 0.65 8.61 12.95
CA ARG A 35 0.03 9.92 13.25
C ARG A 35 0.97 11.11 13.14
N LYS A 36 2.29 10.89 13.28
CA LYS A 36 3.30 11.95 13.17
C LYS A 36 3.79 12.17 11.74
N VAL A 37 3.37 11.34 10.79
CA VAL A 37 3.75 11.50 9.38
C VAL A 37 2.93 12.64 8.77
N PRO A 38 3.57 13.71 8.27
CA PRO A 38 2.86 14.85 7.70
C PRO A 38 2.24 14.49 6.34
N ASP A 39 1.20 15.23 5.97
CA ASP A 39 0.33 14.91 4.84
C ASP A 39 1.04 14.85 3.48
N ASP A 40 2.02 15.73 3.27
CA ASP A 40 2.81 15.81 2.06
C ASP A 40 3.60 14.52 1.79
N ARG A 41 4.06 13.83 2.85
CA ARG A 41 4.74 12.53 2.72
C ARG A 41 3.80 11.43 2.25
N TRP A 42 2.53 11.48 2.64
CA TRP A 42 1.51 10.53 2.16
C TRP A 42 1.23 10.74 0.67
N LEU A 43 1.07 12.00 0.23
CA LEU A 43 0.88 12.29 -1.19
C LEU A 43 2.12 11.94 -2.02
N SER A 44 3.33 12.24 -1.52
CA SER A 44 4.58 11.85 -2.17
C SER A 44 4.65 10.33 -2.37
N GLU A 45 4.42 9.51 -1.33
CA GLU A 45 4.51 8.05 -1.50
C GLU A 45 3.40 7.48 -2.41
N ALA A 46 2.17 7.98 -2.29
CA ALA A 46 1.06 7.58 -3.15
C ALA A 46 1.40 7.86 -4.62
N SER A 47 1.90 9.06 -4.91
CA SER A 47 2.35 9.48 -6.23
C SER A 47 3.50 8.62 -6.74
N ARG A 48 4.45 8.26 -5.86
CA ARG A 48 5.58 7.39 -6.20
C ARG A 48 5.14 6.00 -6.62
N ALA A 49 4.20 5.41 -5.86
CA ALA A 49 3.62 4.12 -6.18
C ALA A 49 2.91 4.15 -7.53
N VAL A 50 2.12 5.20 -7.81
CA VAL A 50 1.44 5.40 -9.11
C VAL A 50 2.44 5.54 -10.26
N MET A 51 3.52 6.30 -10.06
CA MET A 51 4.56 6.48 -11.08
C MET A 51 5.30 5.17 -11.39
N GLN A 52 5.58 4.36 -10.38
CA GLN A 52 6.26 3.06 -10.52
C GLN A 52 5.40 1.95 -11.12
N ALA A 53 4.06 2.05 -11.04
CA ALA A 53 3.17 1.04 -11.60
C ALA A 53 3.43 0.84 -13.11
N GLY A 54 3.91 -0.35 -13.49
CA GLY A 54 4.25 -0.68 -14.87
C GLY A 54 5.46 0.08 -15.45
N PHE A 55 6.37 0.59 -14.61
CA PHE A 55 7.55 1.35 -15.04
C PHE A 55 8.81 0.89 -14.32
N ASN A 56 9.99 1.31 -14.77
CA ASN A 56 11.25 0.96 -14.09
C ASN A 56 11.38 1.66 -12.73
N TRP A 57 11.43 0.89 -11.65
CA TRP A 57 11.45 1.40 -10.29
C TRP A 57 12.71 2.20 -9.97
N THR A 58 13.85 1.81 -10.53
CA THR A 58 15.14 2.48 -10.37
C THR A 58 15.11 3.86 -11.00
N VAL A 59 14.50 4.00 -12.19
CA VAL A 59 14.35 5.30 -12.85
C VAL A 59 13.50 6.25 -12.02
N VAL A 60 12.35 5.79 -11.52
CA VAL A 60 11.48 6.63 -10.67
C VAL A 60 12.21 7.04 -9.40
N ARG A 61 12.90 6.10 -8.74
CA ARG A 61 13.66 6.39 -7.52
C ARG A 61 14.73 7.46 -7.76
N LYS A 62 15.49 7.36 -8.85
CA LYS A 62 16.54 8.32 -9.21
C LYS A 62 15.98 9.73 -9.49
N LYS A 63 14.78 9.82 -10.06
CA LYS A 63 14.11 11.08 -10.39
C LYS A 63 13.27 11.65 -9.24
N TRP A 64 13.05 10.91 -8.15
CA TRP A 64 12.02 11.24 -7.18
C TRP A 64 12.26 12.56 -6.46
N SER A 65 13.49 12.86 -6.05
CA SER A 65 13.81 14.15 -5.40
C SER A 65 13.46 15.34 -6.29
N ARG A 66 13.79 15.26 -7.59
CA ARG A 66 13.44 16.30 -8.56
C ARG A 66 11.93 16.40 -8.78
N ILE A 67 11.22 15.27 -8.79
CA ILE A 67 9.75 15.26 -8.89
C ILE A 67 9.12 15.90 -7.64
N GLU A 68 9.65 15.63 -6.44
CA GLU A 68 9.21 16.29 -5.20
C GLU A 68 9.37 17.81 -5.30
N GLU A 69 10.49 18.31 -5.82
CA GLU A 69 10.68 19.75 -6.05
C GLU A 69 9.66 20.31 -7.05
N ILE A 70 9.44 19.62 -8.18
CA ILE A 70 8.49 20.05 -9.22
C ILE A 70 7.06 20.16 -8.68
N PHE A 71 6.68 19.27 -7.76
CA PHE A 71 5.38 19.29 -7.08
C PHE A 71 5.39 20.07 -5.77
N HIS A 72 6.36 20.96 -5.57
CA HIS A 72 6.44 21.83 -4.39
C HIS A 72 6.37 21.07 -3.07
N GLY A 73 7.13 19.97 -2.98
CA GLY A 73 7.19 19.10 -1.81
C GLY A 73 5.96 18.21 -1.64
N PHE A 74 5.07 18.13 -2.64
CA PHE A 74 3.75 17.47 -2.56
C PHE A 74 2.83 18.09 -1.50
N ASP A 75 2.86 19.42 -1.34
CA ASP A 75 1.85 20.13 -0.57
C ASP A 75 0.45 19.83 -1.13
N LEU A 76 -0.48 19.40 -0.26
CA LEU A 76 -1.81 18.97 -0.67
C LEU A 76 -2.59 20.08 -1.37
N HIS A 77 -2.54 21.30 -0.82
CA HIS A 77 -3.30 22.42 -1.34
C HIS A 77 -2.75 22.84 -2.71
N HIS A 78 -1.44 23.05 -2.81
CA HIS A 78 -0.77 23.37 -4.05
C HIS A 78 -1.09 22.35 -5.15
N CYS A 79 -0.98 21.05 -4.85
CA CYS A 79 -1.24 20.00 -5.82
C CYS A 79 -2.72 19.89 -6.21
N ALA A 80 -3.64 20.04 -5.25
CA ALA A 80 -5.09 19.90 -5.47
C ALA A 80 -5.66 21.02 -6.35
N PHE A 81 -5.13 22.25 -6.22
CA PHE A 81 -5.61 23.43 -6.94
C PHE A 81 -4.83 23.72 -8.23
N MET A 82 -3.94 22.82 -8.66
CA MET A 82 -3.19 23.00 -9.90
C MET A 82 -4.11 22.92 -11.13
N PRO A 83 -4.19 23.97 -11.98
CA PRO A 83 -4.99 23.95 -13.19
C PRO A 83 -4.38 23.00 -14.24
N ASP A 84 -5.12 22.70 -15.30
CA ASP A 84 -4.65 21.81 -16.37
C ASP A 84 -3.39 22.37 -17.04
N GLU A 85 -3.33 23.69 -17.29
CA GLU A 85 -2.16 24.37 -17.84
C GLU A 85 -0.93 24.21 -16.93
N GLY A 86 -1.14 24.27 -15.61
CA GLY A 86 -0.07 24.04 -14.63
C GLY A 86 0.48 22.61 -14.68
N LEU A 87 -0.40 21.61 -14.83
CA LEU A 87 0.03 20.22 -15.02
C LEU A 87 0.76 20.02 -16.35
N GLU A 88 0.34 20.71 -17.42
CA GLU A 88 1.05 20.68 -18.70
C GLU A 88 2.46 21.25 -18.58
N ASP A 89 2.64 22.33 -17.82
CA ASP A 89 3.95 22.91 -17.57
C ASP A 89 4.83 22.02 -16.68
N VAL A 90 4.26 21.37 -15.67
CA VAL A 90 4.93 20.31 -14.89
C VAL A 90 5.45 19.19 -15.80
N MET A 91 4.66 18.75 -16.79
CA MET A 91 5.11 17.72 -17.74
C MET A 91 6.29 18.16 -18.61
N LYS A 92 6.47 19.48 -18.81
CA LYS A 92 7.58 20.02 -19.60
C LYS A 92 8.87 20.11 -18.81
N GLN A 93 8.82 20.12 -17.47
CA GLN A 93 9.98 20.26 -16.59
C GLN A 93 11.01 19.15 -16.80
N ASP A 94 12.29 19.53 -16.75
CA ASP A 94 13.38 18.56 -16.75
C ASP A 94 13.37 17.71 -15.47
N GLY A 95 13.69 16.43 -15.64
CA GLY A 95 13.61 15.43 -14.58
C GLY A 95 12.25 14.76 -14.43
N MET A 96 11.15 15.34 -14.94
CA MET A 96 9.81 14.74 -14.86
C MET A 96 9.72 13.42 -15.64
N ILE A 97 8.83 12.53 -15.20
CA ILE A 97 8.40 11.35 -15.97
C ILE A 97 7.15 11.73 -16.74
N ARG A 98 7.29 11.87 -18.07
CA ARG A 98 6.24 12.38 -18.95
C ARG A 98 5.14 11.33 -19.15
N HIS A 99 4.16 11.32 -18.24
CA HIS A 99 2.98 10.46 -18.35
C HIS A 99 1.75 11.22 -17.83
N TRP A 100 0.94 11.74 -18.76
CA TRP A 100 -0.19 12.61 -18.43
C TRP A 100 -1.15 12.01 -17.41
N ALA A 101 -1.68 10.81 -17.65
CA ALA A 101 -2.66 10.21 -16.75
C ALA A 101 -2.12 9.86 -15.34
N LYS A 102 -0.80 9.77 -15.15
CA LYS A 102 -0.18 9.57 -13.83
C LYS A 102 0.10 10.91 -13.16
N THR A 103 0.45 11.92 -13.94
CA THR A 103 0.62 13.31 -13.50
C THR A 103 -0.72 13.88 -13.01
N LYS A 104 -1.79 13.72 -13.79
CA LYS A 104 -3.15 14.10 -13.39
C LYS A 104 -3.61 13.38 -12.12
N ALA A 105 -3.26 12.10 -11.97
CA ALA A 105 -3.59 11.34 -10.77
C ALA A 105 -2.97 11.92 -9.49
N ILE A 106 -1.85 12.66 -9.58
CA ILE A 106 -1.26 13.35 -8.42
C ILE A 106 -2.22 14.44 -7.91
N ARG A 107 -2.73 15.28 -8.81
CA ARG A 107 -3.75 16.30 -8.47
C ARG A 107 -5.01 15.65 -7.91
N ASP A 108 -5.56 14.64 -8.60
CA ASP A 108 -6.80 13.98 -8.16
C ASP A 108 -6.63 13.36 -6.76
N ASN A 109 -5.48 12.73 -6.49
CA ASN A 109 -5.15 12.18 -5.18
C ASN A 109 -4.93 13.28 -4.13
N ALA A 110 -4.32 14.42 -4.50
CA ALA A 110 -4.17 15.56 -3.61
C ALA A 110 -5.53 16.12 -3.16
N THR A 111 -6.48 16.28 -4.08
CA THR A 111 -7.86 16.69 -3.76
C THR A 111 -8.52 15.70 -2.80
N PHE A 112 -8.44 14.39 -3.09
CA PHE A 112 -9.01 13.37 -2.22
C PHE A 112 -8.35 13.35 -0.83
N PHE A 113 -7.03 13.44 -0.78
CA PHE A 113 -6.26 13.43 0.46
C PHE A 113 -6.47 14.70 1.29
N PHE A 114 -6.68 15.85 0.65
CA PHE A 114 -7.05 17.09 1.32
C PHE A 114 -8.36 16.93 2.09
N GLU A 115 -9.39 16.34 1.47
CA GLU A 115 -10.67 16.07 2.13
C GLU A 115 -10.56 15.06 3.28
N LEU A 116 -9.76 14.01 3.09
CA LEU A 116 -9.48 13.04 4.16
C LEU A 116 -8.74 13.69 5.33
N SER A 117 -7.71 14.47 5.05
CA SER A 117 -6.94 15.19 6.07
C SER A 117 -7.84 16.12 6.86
N ARG A 118 -8.66 16.93 6.18
CA ARG A 118 -9.60 17.85 6.82
C ARG A 118 -10.59 17.13 7.74
N SER A 119 -11.15 16.00 7.30
CA SER A 119 -12.15 15.24 8.07
C SER A 119 -11.57 14.45 9.23
N HIS A 120 -10.29 14.09 9.20
CA HIS A 120 -9.64 13.25 10.22
C HIS A 120 -8.54 13.98 11.01
N ASN A 121 -8.39 15.29 10.78
CA ASN A 121 -7.31 16.11 11.34
C ASN A 121 -5.91 15.56 10.98
N GLY A 122 -5.70 15.23 9.71
CA GLY A 122 -4.45 14.70 9.16
C GLY A 122 -4.57 13.30 8.57
N LEU A 123 -3.86 13.03 7.47
CA LEU A 123 -3.78 11.72 6.84
C LEU A 123 -3.14 10.69 7.76
N GLY A 124 -2.16 11.10 8.57
CA GLY A 124 -1.57 10.24 9.59
C GLY A 124 -2.60 9.69 10.57
N ASN A 125 -3.61 10.50 10.95
CA ASN A 125 -4.71 10.07 11.80
C ASN A 125 -5.68 9.15 11.06
N TYR A 126 -6.02 9.48 9.80
CA TYR A 126 -6.85 8.62 8.95
C TYR A 126 -6.24 7.22 8.77
N PHE A 127 -4.99 7.10 8.35
CA PHE A 127 -4.38 5.78 8.12
C PHE A 127 -4.06 5.04 9.43
N ALA A 128 -3.83 5.75 10.54
CA ALA A 128 -3.64 5.13 11.85
C ALA A 128 -4.95 4.61 12.48
N SER A 129 -6.11 5.05 12.01
CA SER A 129 -7.42 4.54 12.47
C SER A 129 -7.82 3.23 11.80
N TRP A 130 -7.10 2.80 10.76
CA TRP A 130 -7.38 1.54 10.09
C TRP A 130 -7.11 0.38 11.03
N GLU A 131 -8.16 -0.43 11.25
CA GLU A 131 -8.02 -1.71 11.94
C GLU A 131 -7.79 -2.84 10.93
N PRO A 132 -6.92 -3.82 11.25
CA PRO A 132 -6.69 -5.00 10.41
C PRO A 132 -7.96 -5.74 9.98
N THR A 133 -8.96 -5.80 10.87
CA THR A 133 -10.25 -6.48 10.64
C THR A 133 -11.12 -5.78 9.59
N SER A 134 -10.88 -4.49 9.31
CA SER A 134 -11.61 -3.70 8.32
C SER A 134 -10.78 -3.40 7.06
N TYR A 135 -9.63 -4.07 6.89
CA TYR A 135 -8.68 -3.76 5.82
C TYR A 135 -9.31 -3.74 4.43
N VAL A 136 -10.13 -4.75 4.07
CA VAL A 136 -10.75 -4.84 2.75
C VAL A 136 -11.71 -3.68 2.47
N GLU A 137 -12.48 -3.26 3.47
CA GLU A 137 -13.40 -2.13 3.35
C GLU A 137 -12.63 -0.82 3.18
N ASN A 138 -11.63 -0.60 4.03
CA ASN A 138 -10.74 0.55 3.97
C ASN A 138 -10.00 0.65 2.64
N LEU A 139 -9.50 -0.48 2.12
CA LEU A 139 -8.88 -0.53 0.80
C LEU A 139 -9.87 -0.13 -0.29
N ARG A 140 -11.13 -0.60 -0.25
CA ARG A 140 -12.14 -0.19 -1.23
C ARG A 140 -12.45 1.30 -1.17
N ALA A 141 -12.53 1.88 0.03
CA ALA A 141 -12.72 3.32 0.19
C ALA A 141 -11.56 4.11 -0.45
N LEU A 142 -10.31 3.69 -0.20
CA LEU A 142 -9.12 4.26 -0.83
C LEU A 142 -9.15 4.12 -2.35
N GLN A 143 -9.57 2.96 -2.87
CA GLN A 143 -9.67 2.72 -4.32
C GLN A 143 -10.77 3.54 -5.00
N LYS A 144 -11.88 3.79 -4.29
CA LYS A 144 -13.00 4.58 -4.79
C LYS A 144 -12.66 6.07 -4.85
N GLY A 145 -11.96 6.58 -3.84
CA GLY A 145 -11.59 8.00 -3.78
C GLY A 145 -10.29 8.33 -4.52
N GLY A 146 -9.32 7.42 -4.52
CA GLY A 146 -8.01 7.62 -5.13
C GLY A 146 -7.96 7.36 -6.63
N SER A 147 -7.18 8.17 -7.35
CA SER A 147 -6.86 8.01 -8.76
C SER A 147 -5.62 7.13 -8.91
N ARG A 148 -5.77 5.99 -9.62
CA ARG A 148 -4.70 4.99 -9.85
C ARG A 148 -4.08 4.37 -8.57
N LEU A 149 -4.72 4.55 -7.42
CA LEU A 149 -4.39 3.86 -6.16
C LEU A 149 -5.12 2.52 -5.99
N GLY A 150 -5.70 2.03 -7.09
CA GLY A 150 -6.30 0.71 -7.25
C GLY A 150 -5.34 -0.47 -7.06
N GLY A 151 -5.87 -1.63 -6.66
CA GLY A 151 -5.16 -2.91 -6.69
C GLY A 151 -3.83 -2.89 -5.94
N ARG A 152 -2.79 -3.45 -6.57
CA ARG A 152 -1.45 -3.60 -5.96
C ARG A 152 -0.75 -2.26 -5.68
N THR A 153 -1.06 -1.19 -6.42
CA THR A 153 -0.45 0.13 -6.22
C THR A 153 -0.78 0.69 -4.84
N GLY A 154 -2.06 0.70 -4.47
CA GLY A 154 -2.49 1.14 -3.14
C GLY A 154 -1.91 0.28 -2.02
N GLN A 155 -1.84 -1.05 -2.22
CA GLN A 155 -1.25 -1.97 -1.26
C GLN A 155 0.25 -1.69 -1.02
N ILE A 156 1.01 -1.44 -2.09
CA ILE A 156 2.44 -1.08 -1.99
C ILE A 156 2.61 0.27 -1.28
N PHE A 157 1.80 1.27 -1.62
CA PHE A 157 1.79 2.57 -0.96
C PHE A 157 1.59 2.43 0.56
N LEU A 158 0.53 1.73 0.97
CA LEU A 158 0.21 1.49 2.39
C LEU A 158 1.37 0.78 3.11
N ARG A 159 1.91 -0.28 2.50
CA ARG A 159 3.03 -1.05 3.06
C ARG A 159 4.26 -0.18 3.28
N ARG A 160 4.62 0.68 2.32
CA ARG A 160 5.80 1.56 2.42
C ARG A 160 5.62 2.66 3.45
N MET A 161 4.41 3.18 3.60
CA MET A 161 4.11 4.15 4.65
C MET A 161 4.13 3.52 6.04
N GLY A 162 3.94 2.19 6.11
CA GLY A 162 4.00 1.41 7.34
C GLY A 162 2.62 1.09 7.91
N VAL A 163 1.56 1.23 7.12
CA VAL A 163 0.21 0.80 7.51
C VAL A 163 0.16 -0.73 7.49
N ASP A 164 -0.46 -1.33 8.51
CA ASP A 164 -0.63 -2.79 8.56
C ASP A 164 -1.58 -3.25 7.45
N SER A 165 -1.01 -3.82 6.40
CA SER A 165 -1.69 -4.08 5.14
C SER A 165 -1.06 -5.27 4.40
N PRO A 166 -1.85 -6.26 3.98
CA PRO A 166 -1.35 -7.32 3.12
C PRO A 166 -1.01 -6.77 1.72
N ILE A 167 -0.10 -7.46 1.03
CA ILE A 167 0.09 -7.31 -0.42
C ILE A 167 -0.35 -8.61 -1.06
N PHE A 168 -1.27 -8.51 -2.02
CA PHE A 168 -1.72 -9.65 -2.83
C PHE A 168 -0.70 -9.89 -3.96
N SER A 169 0.53 -10.28 -3.57
CA SER A 169 1.55 -10.70 -4.52
C SER A 169 1.14 -12.00 -5.20
N PRO A 170 1.71 -12.34 -6.38
CA PRO A 170 1.44 -13.62 -7.03
C PRO A 170 1.61 -14.80 -6.07
N ASP A 171 2.69 -14.83 -5.29
CA ASP A 171 2.98 -15.91 -4.34
C ASP A 171 1.99 -15.92 -3.17
N MET A 172 1.60 -14.76 -2.65
CA MET A 172 0.57 -14.70 -1.61
C MET A 172 -0.77 -15.22 -2.13
N VAL A 173 -1.13 -14.89 -3.38
CA VAL A 173 -2.34 -15.42 -4.03
C VAL A 173 -2.23 -16.92 -4.24
N LEU A 174 -1.08 -17.44 -4.68
CA LEU A 174 -0.86 -18.89 -4.81
C LEU A 174 -1.03 -19.60 -3.45
N ALA A 175 -0.52 -19.01 -2.37
CA ALA A 175 -0.74 -19.54 -1.03
C ALA A 175 -2.22 -19.53 -0.64
N LEU A 176 -2.94 -18.43 -0.88
CA LEU A 176 -4.39 -18.37 -0.63
C LEU A 176 -5.16 -19.44 -1.42
N VAL A 177 -4.76 -19.70 -2.67
CA VAL A 177 -5.36 -20.76 -3.51
C VAL A 177 -5.06 -22.15 -2.94
N ARG A 178 -3.80 -22.42 -2.57
CA ARG A 178 -3.39 -23.67 -1.89
C ARG A 178 -4.21 -23.91 -0.62
N GLU A 179 -4.47 -22.86 0.15
CA GLU A 179 -5.24 -22.94 1.39
C GLU A 179 -6.78 -23.01 1.19
N GLY A 180 -7.24 -22.91 -0.07
CA GLY A 180 -8.64 -22.97 -0.44
C GLY A 180 -9.44 -21.70 -0.10
N VAL A 181 -8.77 -20.58 0.14
CA VAL A 181 -9.43 -19.30 0.49
C VAL A 181 -10.09 -18.66 -0.73
N VAL A 182 -9.39 -18.71 -1.88
CA VAL A 182 -9.87 -18.21 -3.17
C VAL A 182 -9.44 -19.16 -4.29
N LEU A 183 -10.10 -19.08 -5.45
CA LEU A 183 -9.74 -19.91 -6.62
C LEU A 183 -8.70 -19.23 -7.54
N LYS A 184 -8.55 -17.92 -7.43
CA LYS A 184 -7.65 -17.07 -8.23
C LYS A 184 -7.45 -15.74 -7.52
N SER A 185 -6.72 -14.83 -8.14
CA SER A 185 -6.53 -13.46 -7.64
C SER A 185 -7.86 -12.82 -7.21
N PRO A 186 -7.98 -12.39 -5.94
CA PRO A 186 -9.23 -11.90 -5.39
C PRO A 186 -9.62 -10.58 -6.04
N SER A 187 -10.80 -10.54 -6.67
CA SER A 187 -11.34 -9.33 -7.31
C SER A 187 -12.80 -9.06 -6.97
N SER A 188 -13.58 -10.10 -6.63
CA SER A 188 -14.99 -9.95 -6.30
C SER A 188 -15.20 -9.56 -4.84
N LYS A 189 -16.41 -9.09 -4.51
CA LYS A 189 -16.77 -8.81 -3.11
C LYS A 189 -16.61 -10.04 -2.23
N LYS A 190 -17.06 -11.20 -2.74
CA LYS A 190 -17.00 -12.50 -2.08
C LYS A 190 -15.55 -12.93 -1.81
N ASP A 191 -14.68 -12.88 -2.82
CA ASP A 191 -13.28 -13.29 -2.67
C ASP A 191 -12.57 -12.44 -1.62
N LEU A 192 -12.79 -11.12 -1.67
CA LEU A 192 -12.18 -10.21 -0.72
C LEU A 192 -12.70 -10.42 0.71
N THR A 193 -13.98 -10.73 0.89
CA THR A 193 -14.53 -11.10 2.20
C THR A 193 -13.88 -12.38 2.72
N ALA A 194 -13.77 -13.43 1.90
CA ALA A 194 -13.10 -14.68 2.28
C ALA A 194 -11.63 -14.45 2.66
N VAL A 195 -10.92 -13.58 1.93
CA VAL A 195 -9.54 -13.19 2.26
C VAL A 195 -9.49 -12.44 3.60
N GLN A 196 -10.40 -11.50 3.87
CA GLN A 196 -10.45 -10.79 5.16
C GLN A 196 -10.69 -11.77 6.32
N GLU A 197 -11.61 -12.73 6.16
CA GLU A 197 -11.90 -13.76 7.17
C GLU A 197 -10.66 -14.63 7.45
N ALA A 198 -10.01 -15.13 6.39
CA ALA A 198 -8.80 -15.92 6.50
C ALA A 198 -7.66 -15.16 7.21
N LEU A 199 -7.41 -13.91 6.81
CA LEU A 199 -6.40 -13.05 7.43
C LEU A 199 -6.71 -12.77 8.91
N THR A 200 -7.99 -12.54 9.24
CA THR A 200 -8.44 -12.30 10.62
C THR A 200 -8.23 -13.54 11.49
N GLN A 201 -8.57 -14.73 10.97
CA GLN A 201 -8.31 -15.99 11.65
C GLN A 201 -6.82 -16.18 11.90
N TRP A 202 -5.97 -16.08 10.87
CA TRP A 202 -4.52 -16.26 11.01
C TRP A 202 -3.87 -15.23 11.93
N GLN A 203 -4.37 -13.99 11.94
CA GLN A 203 -3.94 -12.99 12.92
C GLN A 203 -4.34 -13.40 14.34
N SER A 204 -5.54 -13.93 14.55
CA SER A 204 -5.99 -14.38 15.87
C SER A 204 -5.12 -15.54 16.41
N GLU A 205 -4.69 -16.45 15.54
CA GLU A 205 -3.86 -17.62 15.85
C GLU A 205 -2.42 -17.19 16.16
N SER A 206 -1.79 -16.45 15.24
CA SER A 206 -0.35 -16.16 15.27
C SER A 206 0.04 -14.89 16.03
N LYS A 207 -0.93 -14.00 16.30
CA LYS A 207 -0.71 -12.63 16.79
C LYS A 207 0.15 -11.75 15.89
N ARG A 208 0.39 -12.17 14.65
CA ARG A 208 1.15 -11.41 13.66
C ARG A 208 0.31 -10.31 13.00
N SER A 209 1.00 -9.29 12.51
CA SER A 209 0.42 -8.25 11.66
C SER A 209 0.01 -8.81 10.28
N LEU A 210 -0.90 -8.13 9.58
CA LEU A 210 -1.24 -8.51 8.19
C LEU A 210 -0.02 -8.38 7.25
N ASN A 211 0.88 -7.45 7.55
CA ASN A 211 2.16 -7.33 6.86
C ASN A 211 2.95 -8.64 6.92
N GLU A 212 3.12 -9.19 8.11
CA GLU A 212 3.88 -10.42 8.33
C GLU A 212 3.15 -11.63 7.74
N ILE A 213 1.84 -11.75 7.98
CA ILE A 213 1.01 -12.86 7.46
C ILE A 213 1.12 -12.94 5.93
N SER A 214 0.97 -11.83 5.22
CA SER A 214 1.07 -11.82 3.75
C SER A 214 2.47 -12.17 3.23
N GLN A 215 3.54 -11.80 3.95
CA GLN A 215 4.91 -12.17 3.59
C GLN A 215 5.16 -13.66 3.82
N ILE A 216 4.74 -14.20 4.96
CA ILE A 216 4.89 -15.63 5.29
C ILE A 216 4.09 -16.49 4.31
N LEU A 217 2.87 -16.08 3.96
CA LEU A 217 2.08 -16.75 2.92
C LEU A 217 2.85 -16.79 1.60
N ALA A 218 3.38 -15.65 1.13
CA ALA A 218 4.20 -15.59 -0.08
C ALA A 218 5.45 -16.49 0.03
N TYR A 219 6.14 -16.47 1.16
CA TYR A 219 7.30 -17.31 1.39
C TYR A 219 6.97 -18.80 1.44
N SER A 220 5.75 -19.19 1.81
CA SER A 220 5.35 -20.58 1.96
C SER A 220 5.14 -21.33 0.64
N VAL A 221 5.14 -20.64 -0.51
CA VAL A 221 4.95 -21.26 -1.84
C VAL A 221 6.12 -21.05 -2.80
N GLY A 222 7.00 -20.08 -2.51
CA GLY A 222 8.24 -19.86 -3.25
C GLY A 222 9.40 -20.69 -2.73
#